data_AF-M5VHJ0-F1
#
_entry.id   AF-M5VHJ0-F1
#
_cell.length_a   1.000
_cell.length_b   1.000
_cell.length_c   1.000
_cell.angle_alpha   90.00
_cell.angle_beta   90.00
_cell.angle_gamma   90.00
#
_symmetry.space_group_name_H-M   'P 1'
#
loop_
_entity.id
_entity.type
_entity.pdbx_description
1 polymer ?
#
loop_
_entity_poly.entity_id
_entity_poly.type
_entity_poly.pdbx_seq_one_letter_code
_entity_poly.pdbx_strand_id
1 'polypeptide(L)'
;MEKTGSSLHSPTNGSLITILSSDGDGMRGIITGVILKFLESYFQKLDGKHVRLAYYFHVVTWTSTSGLVTVMFTTPDENNNPLYVDEDIIPLYLEHCPKIFPKT
;
A
#
# COMPACT_ATOMS: atom_id res chain seq x y z
N MET A 1 -20.97 -19.32 -15.19
CA MET A 1 -19.50 -19.24 -15.22
C MET A 1 -19.08 -18.60 -13.91
N GLU A 2 -18.61 -19.42 -12.98
CA GLU A 2 -18.31 -19.05 -11.60
C GLU A 2 -17.09 -18.10 -11.56
N LYS A 3 -17.22 -16.97 -10.85
CA LYS A 3 -16.09 -16.16 -10.42
C LYS A 3 -15.56 -16.82 -9.14
N THR A 4 -14.56 -17.69 -9.28
CA THR A 4 -13.84 -18.26 -8.14
C THR A 4 -13.11 -17.13 -7.44
N GLY A 5 -13.60 -16.73 -6.26
CA GLY A 5 -12.90 -15.83 -5.36
C GLY A 5 -11.55 -16.45 -5.01
N SER A 6 -10.46 -15.73 -5.26
CA SER A 6 -9.12 -16.15 -4.87
C SER A 6 -9.04 -16.18 -3.36
N SER A 7 -9.13 -17.38 -2.79
CA SER A 7 -8.83 -17.65 -1.38
C SER A 7 -7.40 -17.20 -1.08
N LEU A 8 -7.23 -16.36 -0.04
CA LEU A 8 -5.93 -16.16 0.62
C LEU A 8 -5.52 -17.52 1.22
N HIS A 9 -4.91 -18.38 0.42
CA HIS A 9 -4.33 -19.61 0.92
C HIS A 9 -2.98 -19.27 1.55
N SER A 10 -2.79 -19.64 2.82
CA SER A 10 -1.44 -19.69 3.40
C SER A 10 -0.59 -20.66 2.58
N PRO A 11 0.72 -20.39 2.41
CA PRO A 11 1.56 -21.21 1.56
C PRO A 11 1.87 -22.53 2.22
N THR A 12 1.06 -23.53 1.92
CA THR A 12 1.35 -24.93 2.18
C THR A 12 2.26 -25.43 1.06
N ASN A 13 3.51 -25.73 1.40
CA ASN A 13 4.63 -26.27 0.57
C ASN A 13 5.60 -25.25 -0.05
N GLY A 14 6.56 -24.74 0.74
CA GLY A 14 7.79 -24.13 0.20
C GLY A 14 7.62 -22.77 -0.50
N SER A 15 6.45 -22.14 -0.36
CA SER A 15 6.18 -20.82 -0.91
C SER A 15 6.59 -19.71 0.08
N LEU A 16 7.23 -18.66 -0.44
CA LEU A 16 7.74 -17.54 0.33
C LEU A 16 6.58 -16.66 0.82
N ILE A 17 6.57 -16.35 2.12
CA ILE A 17 5.73 -15.27 2.65
C ILE A 17 6.43 -13.93 2.40
N THR A 18 5.73 -13.03 1.73
CA THR A 18 6.19 -11.66 1.48
C THR A 18 5.54 -10.71 2.49
N ILE A 19 6.37 -9.96 3.20
CA ILE A 19 5.95 -8.99 4.21
C ILE A 19 6.53 -7.63 3.84
N LEU A 20 5.67 -6.61 3.80
CA LEU A 20 6.09 -5.23 3.72
C LEU A 20 5.82 -4.55 5.05
N SER A 21 6.87 -4.01 5.66
CA SER A 21 6.79 -3.33 6.96
C SER A 21 7.49 -1.98 6.93
N SER A 22 6.96 -1.00 7.67
CA SER A 22 7.63 0.28 7.90
C SER A 22 7.31 0.86 9.27
N ASP A 23 8.28 1.61 9.78
CA ASP A 23 8.16 2.32 11.03
C ASP A 23 7.28 3.58 10.90
N GLY A 24 6.93 4.13 12.07
CA GLY A 24 6.07 5.28 12.21
C GLY A 24 6.85 6.58 12.27
N ASP A 25 6.75 7.39 11.22
CA ASP A 25 7.63 8.55 11.05
C ASP A 25 6.93 9.91 11.21
N GLY A 26 5.64 9.91 11.58
CA GLY A 26 4.82 11.13 11.63
C GLY A 26 4.75 11.81 10.26
N MET A 27 5.03 13.12 10.20
CA MET A 27 5.12 13.85 8.92
C MET A 27 6.21 13.33 7.98
N ARG A 28 7.25 12.66 8.49
CA ARG A 28 8.30 12.08 7.65
C ARG A 28 7.83 10.83 6.90
N GLY A 29 6.63 10.32 7.17
CA GLY A 29 6.05 9.20 6.43
C GLY A 29 5.87 9.46 4.93
N ILE A 30 5.98 10.73 4.50
CA ILE A 30 6.10 11.11 3.08
C ILE A 30 7.30 10.43 2.39
N ILE A 31 8.40 10.15 3.12
CA ILE A 31 9.57 9.44 2.60
C ILE A 31 9.17 8.01 2.21
N THR A 32 8.49 7.30 3.11
CA THR A 32 7.94 5.97 2.83
C THR A 32 6.96 6.03 1.66
N GLY A 33 6.13 7.06 1.57
CA GLY A 33 5.24 7.28 0.43
C GLY A 33 5.97 7.38 -0.91
N VAL A 34 7.11 8.09 -0.97
CA VAL A 34 7.96 8.18 -2.17
C VAL A 34 8.56 6.82 -2.53
N ILE A 35 9.05 6.06 -1.54
CA ILE A 35 9.61 4.72 -1.76
C ILE A 35 8.55 3.76 -2.31
N LEU A 36 7.36 3.75 -1.72
CA LEU A 36 6.25 2.90 -2.15
C LEU A 36 5.80 3.25 -3.57
N LYS A 37 5.71 4.55 -3.90
CA LYS A 37 5.40 5.01 -5.24
C LYS A 37 6.41 4.49 -6.27
N PHE A 38 7.69 4.61 -5.96
CA PHE A 38 8.74 4.08 -6.82
C PHE A 38 8.64 2.55 -6.98
N LEU A 39 8.39 1.83 -5.89
CA LEU A 39 8.29 0.38 -5.89
C LEU A 39 7.10 -0.10 -6.74
N GLU A 40 5.93 0.51 -6.63
CA GLU A 40 4.76 0.17 -7.45
C GLU A 40 5.03 0.46 -8.93
N SER A 41 5.58 1.63 -9.25
CA SER A 41 6.00 1.98 -10.60
C SER A 41 7.02 0.99 -11.18
N TYR A 42 7.90 0.44 -10.35
CA TYR A 42 8.87 -0.58 -10.76
C TYR A 42 8.17 -1.91 -11.08
N PHE A 43 7.26 -2.38 -10.23
CA PHE A 43 6.46 -3.58 -10.50
C PHE A 43 5.59 -3.44 -11.75
N GLN A 44 4.97 -2.28 -11.95
CA GLN A 44 4.18 -2.01 -13.16
C GLN A 44 5.01 -2.03 -14.45
N LYS A 45 6.31 -1.70 -14.39
CA LYS A 45 7.23 -1.85 -15.54
C LYS A 45 7.53 -3.31 -15.86
N LEU A 46 7.56 -4.17 -14.85
CA LEU A 46 7.86 -5.59 -15.01
C LEU A 46 6.62 -6.39 -15.44
N ASP A 47 5.51 -6.20 -14.73
CA ASP A 47 4.35 -7.09 -14.82
C ASP A 47 3.10 -6.39 -15.41
N GLY A 48 3.20 -5.09 -15.72
CA GLY A 48 2.18 -4.29 -16.40
C GLY A 48 1.41 -3.33 -15.49
N LYS A 49 0.77 -2.32 -16.09
CA LYS A 49 0.13 -1.19 -15.38
C LYS A 49 -1.02 -1.53 -14.40
N HIS A 50 -1.54 -2.75 -14.50
CA HIS A 50 -2.67 -3.20 -13.68
C HIS A 50 -2.24 -3.68 -12.29
N VAL A 51 -0.94 -3.99 -12.11
CA VAL A 51 -0.45 -4.52 -10.83
C VAL A 51 -0.38 -3.42 -9.77
N ARG A 52 -0.55 -3.84 -8.51
CA ARG A 52 -0.52 -2.99 -7.33
C ARG A 52 0.31 -3.64 -6.25
N LEU A 53 0.87 -2.86 -5.33
CA LEU A 53 1.66 -3.37 -4.20
C LEU A 53 0.93 -4.47 -3.42
N ALA A 54 -0.38 -4.31 -3.21
CA ALA A 54 -1.21 -5.28 -2.49
C ALA A 54 -1.23 -6.69 -3.12
N TYR A 55 -0.87 -6.83 -4.39
CA TYR A 55 -0.83 -8.14 -5.06
C TYR A 55 0.46 -8.91 -4.80
N TYR A 56 1.51 -8.24 -4.29
CA TYR A 56 2.83 -8.84 -4.06
C TYR A 56 3.09 -9.19 -2.59
N PHE A 57 2.36 -8.59 -1.65
CA PHE A 57 2.59 -8.74 -0.22
C PHE A 57 1.43 -9.45 0.45
N HIS A 58 1.73 -10.57 1.13
CA HIS A 58 0.74 -11.31 1.90
C HIS A 58 0.35 -10.58 3.19
N VAL A 59 1.33 -9.92 3.80
CA VAL A 59 1.16 -9.18 5.05
C VAL A 59 1.78 -7.81 4.89
N VAL A 60 1.07 -6.81 5.41
CA VAL A 60 1.44 -5.42 5.24
C VAL A 60 1.24 -4.69 6.58
N THR A 61 2.33 -4.20 7.19
CA THR A 61 2.35 -3.68 8.57
C THR A 61 2.99 -2.31 8.69
N TRP A 62 2.36 -1.42 9.45
CA TRP A 62 2.88 -0.08 9.72
C TRP A 62 2.54 0.37 11.12
N THR A 63 3.29 1.33 11.64
CA THR A 63 3.08 1.91 12.97
C THR A 63 2.82 3.42 12.87
N SER A 64 1.94 3.97 13.73
CA SER A 64 1.63 5.42 13.75
C SER A 64 1.04 5.96 12.43
N THR A 65 1.35 7.20 12.05
CA THR A 65 0.80 7.90 10.87
C THR A 65 1.03 7.15 9.56
N SER A 66 2.10 6.35 9.45
CA SER A 66 2.34 5.55 8.25
C SER A 66 1.32 4.41 8.09
N GLY A 67 0.57 4.06 9.15
CA GLY A 67 -0.60 3.17 9.07
C GLY A 67 -1.76 3.73 8.22
N LEU A 68 -1.88 5.06 8.08
CA LEU A 68 -2.87 5.64 7.17
C LEU A 68 -2.51 5.35 5.71
N VAL A 69 -1.21 5.31 5.39
CA VAL A 69 -0.70 4.96 4.07
C VAL A 69 -1.04 3.49 3.75
N THR A 70 -0.94 2.60 4.73
CA THR A 70 -1.42 1.19 4.63
C THR A 70 -2.84 1.10 4.15
N VAL A 71 -3.74 1.83 4.80
CA VAL A 71 -5.16 1.79 4.49
C VAL A 71 -5.39 2.19 3.04
N MET A 72 -4.60 3.11 2.49
CA MET A 72 -4.79 3.56 1.11
C MET A 72 -4.67 2.42 0.08
N PHE A 73 -3.59 1.63 0.09
CA PHE A 73 -3.45 0.56 -0.92
C PHE A 73 -3.97 -0.81 -0.47
N THR A 74 -4.49 -0.95 0.76
CA THR A 74 -5.15 -2.18 1.23
C THR A 74 -6.67 -2.09 1.29
N THR A 75 -7.25 -0.88 1.24
CA THR A 75 -8.70 -0.71 1.19
C THR A 75 -9.22 -1.15 -0.18
N PRO A 76 -10.16 -2.10 -0.25
CA PRO A 76 -10.75 -2.50 -1.52
C PRO A 76 -11.77 -1.46 -2.01
N ASP A 77 -11.81 -1.25 -3.33
CA ASP A 77 -12.93 -0.64 -4.04
C ASP A 77 -14.10 -1.63 -4.21
N GLU A 78 -15.17 -1.22 -4.89
CA GLU A 78 -16.34 -2.07 -5.17
C GLU A 78 -16.00 -3.34 -5.99
N ASN A 79 -14.87 -3.31 -6.69
CA ASN A 79 -14.37 -4.41 -7.52
C ASN A 79 -13.27 -5.22 -6.81
N ASN A 80 -13.01 -4.97 -5.53
CA ASN A 80 -11.98 -5.60 -4.70
C ASN A 80 -10.52 -5.32 -5.16
N ASN A 81 -10.29 -4.19 -5.84
CA ASN A 81 -8.96 -3.65 -6.13
C ASN A 81 -8.56 -2.62 -5.07
N PRO A 82 -7.26 -2.35 -4.88
CA PRO A 82 -6.81 -1.22 -4.07
C PRO A 82 -7.46 0.11 -4.50
N LEU A 83 -8.16 0.74 -3.54
CA LEU A 83 -8.94 1.96 -3.76
C LEU A 83 -8.07 3.16 -4.12
N TYR A 84 -6.88 3.25 -3.53
CA TYR A 84 -5.93 4.33 -3.79
C TYR A 84 -4.72 3.81 -4.56
N VAL A 85 -4.20 4.66 -5.43
CA VAL A 85 -3.03 4.38 -6.27
C VAL A 85 -1.79 5.11 -5.75
N ASP A 86 -0.62 4.72 -6.26
CA ASP A 86 0.67 5.30 -5.93
C ASP A 86 0.72 6.84 -6.04
N GLU A 87 -0.05 7.41 -6.97
CA GLU A 87 -0.15 8.84 -7.19
C GLU A 87 -0.81 9.60 -6.02
N ASP A 88 -1.62 8.92 -5.20
CA ASP A 88 -2.44 9.54 -4.14
C ASP A 88 -1.68 9.73 -2.82
N ILE A 89 -0.61 8.97 -2.59
CA ILE A 89 0.07 8.92 -1.29
C ILE A 89 0.72 10.26 -0.93
N ILE A 90 1.43 10.88 -1.88
CA ILE A 90 2.13 12.16 -1.64
C ILE A 90 1.11 13.31 -1.45
N PRO A 91 0.10 13.49 -2.32
CA PRO A 91 -0.95 14.47 -2.12
C PRO A 91 -1.63 14.37 -0.74
N LEU A 92 -1.88 13.16 -0.24
CA LEU A 92 -2.47 12.97 1.08
C LEU A 92 -1.62 13.60 2.19
N TYR A 93 -0.31 13.36 2.19
CA TYR A 93 0.60 14.01 3.15
C TYR A 93 0.58 15.53 3.00
N LEU A 94 0.67 16.04 1.77
CA LEU A 94 0.74 17.48 1.53
C LEU A 94 -0.56 18.22 1.92
N GLU A 95 -1.72 17.61 1.69
CA GLU A 95 -3.02 18.21 2.00
C GLU A 95 -3.40 18.07 3.47
N HIS A 96 -3.21 16.88 4.05
CA HIS A 96 -3.77 16.57 5.37
C HIS A 96 -2.79 16.78 6.52
N CYS A 97 -1.47 16.60 6.32
CA CYS A 97 -0.53 16.80 7.43
C CYS A 97 -0.54 18.21 8.03
N PRO A 98 -0.68 19.31 7.27
CA PRO A 98 -0.81 20.64 7.89
C PRO A 98 -2.05 20.80 8.79
N LYS A 99 -3.12 20.04 8.51
CA LYS A 99 -4.37 20.03 9.30
C LYS A 99 -4.24 19.12 10.53
N ILE A 100 -3.58 17.97 10.38
CA ILE A 100 -3.35 16.98 11.45
C ILE A 100 -2.27 17.45 12.44
N PHE A 101 -1.23 18.12 11.92
CA PHE A 101 -0.10 18.66 12.67
C PHE A 101 -0.03 20.18 12.49
N PRO A 102 -1.01 20.93 13.04
CA PRO A 102 -1.01 22.38 12.95
C PRO A 102 0.23 22.95 13.65
N LYS A 103 0.85 23.97 13.04
CA LYS A 103 1.90 24.74 13.73
C LYS A 103 1.24 25.55 14.83
N THR A 104 1.57 25.27 16.08
CA THR A 104 1.33 26.16 17.22
C THR A 104 2.09 27.46 17.07
#